data_AF-A0A0C3PIN1-F1
#
_entry.id   AF-A0A0C3PIN1-F1
#
_cell.length_a   1.000
_cell.length_b   1.000
_cell.length_c   1.000
_cell.angle_alpha   90.00
_cell.angle_beta   90.00
_cell.angle_gamma   90.00
#
_symmetry.space_group_name_H-M   'P 1'
#
loop_
_entity.id
_entity.type
_entity.pdbx_description
1 polymer ?
#
loop_
_entity_poly.entity_id
_entity_poly.type
_entity_poly.pdbx_seq_one_letter_code
_entity_poly.pdbx_strand_id
1 'polypeptide(L)'
;VKKVWEWLFVKGLNIASAAVKCLLMPESLVPTVNAFSTRLSQFGVNFFSMFVPDLLHEFELGVWKATFTHLLCVLYAHGENAIQDLNKQYRQIPLFGRGTIQKFSNNVSGMKHLAA
;
A
#
# COMPACT_ATOMS: atom_id res chain seq x y z
N VAL A 1 5.44 22.10 1.24
CA VAL A 1 6.53 21.59 0.37
C VAL A 1 7.15 22.64 -0.55
N LYS A 2 6.40 23.35 -1.42
CA LYS A 2 6.97 24.33 -2.39
C LYS A 2 7.91 25.37 -1.75
N LYS A 3 7.51 25.93 -0.61
CA LYS A 3 8.32 26.86 0.20
C LYS A 3 9.64 26.24 0.71
N VAL A 4 9.61 24.96 1.10
CA VAL A 4 10.81 24.22 1.52
C VAL A 4 11.75 23.99 0.34
N TRP A 5 11.20 23.68 -0.83
CA TRP A 5 11.99 23.51 -2.05
C TRP A 5 12.76 24.80 -2.40
N GLU A 6 12.09 25.96 -2.35
CA GLU A 6 12.75 27.26 -2.53
C GLU A 6 13.86 27.50 -1.49
N TRP A 7 13.63 27.14 -0.23
CA TRP A 7 14.64 27.25 0.82
C TRP A 7 15.88 26.40 0.56
N LEU A 8 15.69 25.15 0.11
CA LEU A 8 16.80 24.23 -0.15
C LEU A 8 17.56 24.60 -1.43
N PHE A 9 16.85 24.78 -2.55
CA PHE A 9 17.49 24.84 -3.87
C PHE A 9 17.79 26.26 -4.35
N VAL A 10 17.07 27.27 -3.85
CA VAL A 10 17.32 28.67 -4.23
C VAL A 10 18.12 29.38 -3.14
N LYS A 11 17.77 29.17 -1.88
CA LYS A 11 18.42 29.85 -0.74
C LYS A 11 19.54 29.05 -0.08
N GLY A 12 19.75 27.79 -0.48
CA GLY A 12 20.84 26.95 0.02
C GLY A 12 20.73 26.56 1.51
N LEU A 13 19.53 26.57 2.09
CA LEU A 13 19.35 26.13 3.48
C LEU A 13 19.65 24.62 3.59
N ASN A 14 20.26 24.23 4.71
CA ASN A 14 20.47 22.81 5.00
C ASN A 14 19.12 22.11 5.26
N ILE A 15 18.93 20.91 4.71
CA ILE A 15 17.76 20.05 4.96
C ILE A 15 17.57 19.72 6.44
N ALA A 16 18.65 19.68 7.21
CA ALA A 16 18.63 19.47 8.65
C ALA A 16 18.26 20.72 9.45
N SER A 17 18.09 21.89 8.81
CA SER A 17 17.78 23.14 9.50
C SER A 17 16.45 23.06 10.25
N ALA A 18 16.39 23.75 11.40
CA ALA A 18 15.18 23.79 12.23
C ALA A 18 13.95 24.29 11.46
N ALA A 19 14.13 25.26 10.56
CA ALA A 19 13.05 25.79 9.72
C ALA A 19 12.47 24.73 8.77
N VAL A 20 13.33 23.94 8.11
CA VAL A 20 12.91 22.86 7.21
C VAL A 20 12.26 21.73 8.00
N LYS A 21 12.86 21.30 9.11
CA LYS A 21 12.31 20.25 9.98
C LYS A 21 10.95 20.61 10.57
N CYS A 22 10.80 21.85 11.07
CA CYS A 22 9.55 22.32 11.65
C CYS A 22 8.37 22.23 10.66
N LEU A 23 8.64 22.48 9.37
CA LEU A 23 7.61 22.44 8.33
C LEU A 23 7.36 21.04 7.76
N LEU A 24 8.36 20.15 7.74
CA LEU A 24 8.24 18.82 7.11
C LEU A 24 7.90 17.69 8.09
N MET A 25 8.44 17.71 9.32
CA MET A 25 8.32 16.58 10.25
C MET A 25 6.89 16.29 10.71
N PRO A 26 5.99 17.27 10.97
CA PRO A 26 4.64 16.97 11.44
C PRO A 26 3.85 16.05 10.50
N GLU A 27 4.15 16.12 9.20
CA GLU A 27 3.49 15.32 8.15
C GLU A 27 4.44 14.25 7.57
N SER A 28 5.61 14.05 8.17
CA SER A 28 6.66 13.14 7.66
C SER A 28 6.98 13.35 6.16
N LEU A 29 6.92 14.60 5.69
CA LEU A 29 7.11 14.93 4.28
C LEU A 29 8.59 15.00 3.90
N VAL A 30 8.89 14.62 2.67
CA VAL A 30 10.18 14.87 2.05
C VAL A 30 10.05 16.01 1.02
N PRO A 31 11.09 16.84 0.83
CA PRO A 31 11.05 17.97 -0.10
C PRO A 31 11.25 17.53 -1.56
N THR A 32 10.59 16.44 -1.95
CA THR A 32 10.66 15.87 -3.30
C THR A 32 9.58 16.49 -4.17
N VAL A 33 9.97 17.01 -5.34
CA VAL A 33 9.04 17.51 -6.36
C VAL A 33 8.96 16.46 -7.46
N ASN A 34 7.74 15.96 -7.70
CA ASN A 34 7.43 15.01 -8.76
C ASN A 34 6.38 15.59 -9.73
N ALA A 35 6.11 14.88 -10.83
CA ALA A 35 5.15 15.32 -11.85
C ALA A 35 3.76 15.63 -11.28
N PHE A 36 3.28 14.82 -10.32
CA PHE A 36 1.98 15.04 -9.65
C PHE A 36 1.99 16.32 -8.82
N SER A 37 3.01 16.54 -8.00
CA SER A 37 3.15 17.75 -7.21
C SER A 37 3.24 19.01 -8.08
N THR A 38 3.84 18.94 -9.27
CA THR A 38 3.92 20.07 -10.20
C THR A 38 2.60 20.34 -10.90
N ARG A 39 1.90 19.29 -11.36
CA ARG A 39 0.69 19.43 -12.19
C ARG A 39 -0.60 19.56 -11.38
N LEU A 40 -0.65 18.94 -10.20
CA LEU A 40 -1.86 18.87 -9.38
C LEU A 40 -1.89 19.87 -8.23
N SER A 41 -0.74 20.41 -7.81
CA SER A 41 -0.70 21.40 -6.72
C SER A 41 -1.52 22.65 -7.00
N GLN A 42 -1.60 23.09 -8.26
CA GLN A 42 -2.42 24.24 -8.67
C GLN A 42 -3.92 24.03 -8.41
N PHE A 43 -4.37 22.78 -8.35
CA PHE A 43 -5.77 22.43 -8.09
C PHE A 43 -6.03 22.16 -6.60
N GLY A 44 -5.03 22.30 -5.72
CA GLY A 44 -5.17 22.00 -4.29
C GLY A 44 -5.40 20.52 -3.98
N VAL A 45 -5.18 19.63 -4.95
CA VAL A 45 -5.44 18.20 -4.80
C VAL A 45 -4.27 17.54 -4.09
N ASN A 46 -4.56 16.87 -2.97
CA ASN A 46 -3.58 16.00 -2.30
C ASN A 46 -3.44 14.70 -3.09
N PHE A 47 -2.45 14.60 -3.98
CA PHE A 47 -2.25 13.41 -4.80
C PHE A 47 -1.89 12.15 -4.00
N PHE A 48 -1.47 12.27 -2.74
CA PHE A 48 -1.24 11.10 -1.88
C PHE A 48 -2.53 10.32 -1.63
N SER A 49 -3.70 10.97 -1.66
CA SER A 49 -4.99 10.28 -1.52
C SER A 49 -5.44 9.55 -2.78
N MET A 50 -4.73 9.69 -3.90
CA MET A 50 -5.01 8.95 -5.13
C MET A 50 -4.46 7.53 -5.09
N PHE A 51 -3.40 7.31 -4.30
CA PHE A 51 -2.81 5.99 -4.17
C PHE A 51 -3.68 5.14 -3.24
N VAL A 52 -4.19 4.04 -3.77
CA VAL A 52 -4.79 2.99 -2.95
C VAL A 52 -3.63 2.26 -2.26
N PRO A 53 -3.66 2.07 -0.93
CA PRO A 53 -2.66 1.25 -0.26
C PRO A 53 -2.60 -0.13 -0.91
N ASP A 54 -1.48 -0.44 -1.56
CA ASP A 54 -1.28 -1.73 -2.22
C ASP A 54 -0.38 -2.59 -1.34
N LEU A 55 -1.01 -3.19 -0.33
CA LEU A 55 -0.32 -4.09 0.60
C LEU A 55 0.33 -5.27 -0.11
N LEU A 56 -0.17 -5.70 -1.27
CA LEU A 56 0.41 -6.81 -2.03
C LEU A 56 1.67 -6.39 -2.79
N HIS A 57 1.84 -5.10 -3.09
CA HIS A 57 3.08 -4.55 -3.59
C HIS A 57 4.09 -4.26 -2.47
N GLU A 58 3.61 -3.79 -1.32
CA GLU A 58 4.45 -3.39 -0.19
C GLU A 58 4.98 -4.58 0.61
N PHE A 59 4.22 -5.69 0.71
CA PHE A 59 4.68 -6.88 1.40
C PHE A 59 5.61 -7.73 0.52
N GLU A 60 6.77 -8.08 1.07
CA GLU A 60 7.54 -9.19 0.54
C GLU A 60 6.69 -10.46 0.54
N LEU A 61 6.80 -11.24 -0.54
CA LEU A 61 5.99 -12.45 -0.72
C LEU A 61 6.10 -13.43 0.45
N GLY A 62 7.29 -13.54 1.06
CA GLY A 62 7.53 -14.38 2.24
C GLY A 62 6.79 -13.87 3.49
N VAL A 63 6.85 -12.55 3.73
CA VAL A 63 6.14 -11.89 4.84
C VAL A 63 4.64 -12.08 4.67
N TRP A 64 4.10 -11.86 3.46
CA TRP A 64 2.68 -12.07 3.19
C TRP A 64 2.26 -13.52 3.46
N LYS A 65 3.04 -14.51 3.01
CA LYS A 65 2.73 -15.93 3.27
C LYS A 65 2.68 -16.26 4.77
N ALA A 66 3.62 -15.71 5.56
CA ALA A 66 3.65 -15.92 7.01
C ALA A 66 2.43 -15.28 7.68
N THR A 67 2.14 -14.02 7.35
CA THR A 67 0.97 -13.29 7.85
C THR A 67 -0.34 -14.00 7.47
N PHE A 68 -0.49 -14.44 6.23
CA PHE A 68 -1.69 -15.14 5.77
C PHE A 68 -1.88 -16.47 6.50
N THR A 69 -0.80 -17.25 6.68
CA THR A 69 -0.83 -18.47 7.49
C THR A 69 -1.29 -18.19 8.92
N HIS A 70 -0.79 -17.12 9.52
CA HIS A 70 -1.19 -16.73 10.88
C HIS A 70 -2.67 -16.34 10.95
N LEU A 71 -3.18 -15.59 9.99
CA LEU A 71 -4.61 -15.26 9.89
C LEU A 71 -5.47 -16.51 9.74
N LEU A 72 -5.04 -17.49 8.95
CA LEU A 72 -5.72 -18.79 8.88
C LEU A 72 -5.76 -19.48 10.23
N CYS A 73 -4.66 -19.50 11.00
CA CYS A 73 -4.64 -20.06 12.35
C CYS A 73 -5.64 -19.35 13.27
N VAL A 74 -5.76 -18.02 13.20
CA VAL A 74 -6.75 -17.26 13.97
C VAL A 74 -8.18 -17.65 13.57
N LEU A 75 -8.46 -17.80 12.28
CA LEU A 75 -9.78 -18.25 11.80
C LEU A 75 -10.09 -19.69 12.24
N TYR A 76 -9.09 -20.58 12.23
CA TYR A 76 -9.24 -21.93 12.77
C TYR A 76 -9.52 -21.93 14.28
N ALA A 77 -8.85 -21.06 15.02
CA ALA A 77 -9.07 -20.91 16.47
C ALA A 77 -10.43 -20.29 16.79
N HIS A 78 -10.92 -19.38 15.94
CA HIS A 78 -12.27 -18.84 16.04
C HIS A 78 -13.34 -19.92 15.79
N GLY A 79 -13.08 -20.83 14.84
CA GLY A 79 -13.93 -21.97 14.55
C GLY A 79 -15.09 -21.63 13.61
N GLU A 80 -16.20 -22.36 13.79
CA GLU A 80 -17.41 -22.26 12.95
C GLU A 80 -17.11 -22.47 11.45
N ASN A 81 -17.70 -21.63 10.60
CA ASN A 81 -17.56 -21.67 9.15
C ASN A 81 -16.55 -20.65 8.62
N ALA A 82 -15.76 -20.00 9.48
CA ALA A 82 -14.91 -18.87 9.09
C ALA A 82 -13.95 -19.17 7.92
N ILE A 83 -13.37 -20.38 7.88
CA ILE A 83 -12.53 -20.85 6.78
C ILE A 83 -13.34 -21.09 5.49
N GLN A 84 -14.56 -21.60 5.62
CA GLN A 84 -15.45 -21.82 4.46
C GLN A 84 -15.94 -20.49 3.89
N ASP A 85 -16.24 -19.53 4.75
CA ASP A 85 -16.64 -18.18 4.35
C ASP A 85 -15.50 -17.44 3.65
N LEU A 86 -14.27 -17.56 4.17
CA LEU A 86 -13.07 -17.08 3.47
C LEU A 86 -12.97 -17.66 2.06
N ASN A 87 -13.01 -19.00 1.94
CA ASN A 87 -12.94 -19.67 0.65
C ASN A 87 -14.07 -19.24 -0.29
N LYS A 88 -15.28 -19.03 0.23
CA LYS A 88 -16.44 -18.56 -0.54
C LYS A 88 -16.24 -17.14 -1.05
N GLN A 89 -15.72 -16.24 -0.22
CA GLN A 89 -15.43 -14.85 -0.61
C GLN A 89 -14.40 -14.80 -1.74
N TYR A 90 -13.30 -15.55 -1.64
CA TYR A 90 -12.29 -15.58 -2.71
C TYR A 90 -12.83 -16.13 -4.04
N ARG A 91 -13.78 -17.07 -4.01
CA ARG A 91 -14.45 -17.58 -5.23
C ARG A 91 -15.36 -16.53 -5.89
N GLN A 92 -15.83 -15.53 -5.14
CA GLN A 92 -16.69 -14.46 -5.66
C GLN A 92 -15.90 -13.33 -6.32
N ILE A 93 -14.58 -13.27 -6.12
CA ILE A 93 -13.75 -12.24 -6.75
C ILE A 93 -13.70 -12.53 -8.25
N PRO A 94 -14.19 -11.61 -9.11
CA PRO A 94 -14.17 -11.81 -10.54
C PRO A 94 -12.73 -11.78 -11.06
N LEU A 95 -12.46 -12.54 -12.11
CA LEU A 95 -11.19 -12.46 -12.81
C LEU A 95 -11.01 -11.07 -13.42
N PHE A 96 -9.79 -10.56 -13.38
CA PHE A 96 -9.49 -9.31 -14.06
C PHE A 96 -9.31 -9.55 -15.57
N GLY A 97 -10.23 -9.01 -16.36
CA GLY A 97 -10.22 -9.13 -17.82
C GLY A 97 -10.42 -10.57 -18.31
N ARG A 98 -9.81 -10.91 -19.46
CA ARG A 98 -9.83 -12.28 -20.03
C ARG A 98 -8.70 -13.18 -19.49
N GLY A 99 -7.94 -12.72 -18.49
CA GLY A 99 -6.68 -13.34 -18.05
C GLY A 99 -6.79 -14.26 -16.83
N THR A 100 -5.63 -14.56 -16.25
CA THR A 100 -5.44 -15.40 -15.05
C THR A 100 -5.30 -14.58 -13.75
N ILE A 101 -5.29 -13.25 -13.84
CA ILE A 101 -5.15 -12.36 -12.69
C ILE A 101 -6.39 -12.47 -11.82
N GLN A 102 -6.18 -12.68 -10.51
CA GLN A 102 -7.21 -12.97 -9.51
C GLN A 102 -7.95 -14.31 -9.70
N LYS A 103 -7.34 -15.27 -10.40
CA LYS A 103 -7.86 -16.65 -10.45
C LYS A 103 -7.56 -17.39 -9.16
N PHE A 104 -8.43 -17.25 -8.17
CA PHE A 104 -8.31 -17.98 -6.92
C PHE A 104 -8.71 -19.45 -7.08
N SER A 105 -8.00 -20.32 -6.36
CA SER A 105 -8.39 -21.73 -6.28
C SER A 105 -9.67 -21.88 -5.45
N ASN A 106 -10.38 -22.98 -5.63
CA ASN A 106 -11.57 -23.27 -4.81
C ASN A 106 -11.26 -23.40 -3.31
N ASN A 107 -10.02 -23.70 -2.93
CA ASN A 107 -9.58 -23.86 -1.54
C ASN A 107 -8.34 -23.02 -1.28
N VAL A 108 -8.54 -21.72 -1.05
CA VAL A 108 -7.47 -20.76 -0.77
C VAL A 108 -6.79 -21.04 0.56
N SER A 109 -7.55 -21.43 1.58
CA SER A 109 -7.00 -21.80 2.89
C SER A 109 -6.06 -23.01 2.85
N GLY A 110 -6.18 -23.87 1.83
CA GLY A 110 -5.27 -24.98 1.61
C GLY A 110 -3.88 -24.56 1.11
N MET A 111 -3.73 -23.33 0.60
CA MET A 111 -2.47 -22.75 0.12
C MET A 111 -1.69 -23.64 -0.88
N LYS A 112 -2.40 -24.51 -1.62
CA LYS A 112 -1.81 -25.53 -2.50
C LYS A 112 -1.31 -25.01 -3.85
N HIS A 113 -1.57 -23.74 -4.16
CA HIS A 113 -1.07 -23.06 -5.36
C HIS A 113 -0.31 -21.81 -4.94
N LEU A 114 1.02 -21.92 -4.86
CA LEU A 114 1.93 -20.83 -4.59
C LEU A 114 3.23 -21.04 -5.38
N ALA A 115 3.13 -20.96 -6.71
CA ALA A 115 4.26 -20.65 -7.57
C ALA A 115 3.80 -19.57 -8.54
N ALA A 116 4.65 -18.55 -8.71
CA ALA A 116 4.51 -17.56 -9.77
C ALA A 116 4.56 -18.25 -11.15
#